data_AF-A0A444X012-F1
#
_entry.id   AF-A0A444X012-F1
#
_cell.length_a   1.000
_cell.length_b   1.000
_cell.length_c   1.000
_cell.angle_alpha   90.00
_cell.angle_beta   90.00
_cell.angle_gamma   90.00
#
_symmetry.space_group_name_H-M   'P 1'
#
loop_
_entity.id
_entity.type
_entity.pdbx_description
1 polymer ?
#
loop_
_entity_poly.entity_id
_entity_poly.type
_entity_poly.pdbx_seq_one_letter_code
_entity_poly.pdbx_strand_id
1 'polypeptide(L)'
;MERLSTAFELPRDVWLAIAIKVATNSIADLCRFRMTCCVARDVGDEDTVLRMVAIPPPHEMNWLWIRDPVGRRFFERCIEIGHPELLFREALRELYIRRNHAIGWKMLQNAASNGVDAAKYALSMELLIRMDDSEAKKEGLKLFRTLEAGDLLPACYSSCFAVLTISWPDEVHMPKKGKEHTVCYSTRCMTRGHMGLLYDYRRRAAEGAPSTMSEAPTIFGPTNLPHDVWTLIAGRTAAQSVRDLCSLRMSCTAARNAGEEDIVYRFALIPIWDQRWWSMSPMHQAGRNFLARCRQSENLEVLFRSAVSDLFLGGSRLAGMEMMHVITAQGHSATQYTVSMMLMLRDDFESKNKGLQTFRVLEAAGALTICKLVFCGVIQGMWTHMRRLPMLNAENLVCSSHACPSHGNMGAIYRRQRYGRGWDLNDGDGGAAHILCVHCRADYELILFVHLFD
;
A
#
# COMPACT_ATOMS: atom_id res chain seq x y z
N MET A 1 -11.21 44.68 -31.86
CA MET A 1 -11.73 43.77 -30.81
C MET A 1 -10.66 43.68 -29.73
N GLU A 2 -10.60 44.72 -28.89
CA GLU A 2 -9.77 44.77 -27.69
C GLU A 2 -10.16 43.61 -26.78
N ARG A 3 -9.28 42.65 -26.59
CA ARG A 3 -9.49 41.54 -25.66
C ARG A 3 -8.56 41.73 -24.47
N LEU A 4 -9.11 42.38 -23.44
CA LEU A 4 -8.80 42.18 -22.02
C LEU A 4 -7.29 42.09 -21.69
N SER A 5 -6.54 43.18 -21.86
CA SER A 5 -5.13 43.28 -21.44
C SER A 5 -4.92 44.07 -20.14
N THR A 6 -5.93 44.16 -19.28
CA THR A 6 -5.81 44.84 -17.98
C THR A 6 -6.59 44.10 -16.89
N ALA A 7 -6.34 42.79 -16.72
CA ALA A 7 -6.58 42.16 -15.44
C ALA A 7 -5.42 42.56 -14.54
N PHE A 8 -5.70 43.30 -13.48
CA PHE A 8 -4.77 43.63 -12.40
C PHE A 8 -3.85 42.44 -12.11
N GLU A 9 -2.55 42.56 -12.45
CA GLU A 9 -1.55 41.58 -12.03
C GLU A 9 -1.57 41.56 -10.50
N LEU A 10 -2.05 40.47 -9.91
CA LEU A 10 -2.08 40.33 -8.46
C LEU A 10 -0.65 40.57 -7.91
N PRO A 11 -0.52 41.31 -6.81
CA PRO A 11 0.76 41.47 -6.13
C PRO A 11 1.42 40.11 -5.84
N ARG A 12 2.76 40.07 -5.90
CA ARG A 12 3.53 38.82 -5.79
C ARG A 12 3.31 38.09 -4.45
N ASP A 13 3.10 38.83 -3.37
CA ASP A 13 2.73 38.33 -2.05
C ASP A 13 1.34 37.66 -2.04
N VAL A 14 0.39 38.16 -2.82
CA VAL A 14 -0.92 37.52 -2.99
C VAL A 14 -0.77 36.20 -3.76
N TRP A 15 0.05 36.17 -4.81
CA TRP A 15 0.40 34.92 -5.49
C TRP A 15 1.07 33.91 -4.56
N LEU A 16 1.97 34.37 -3.70
CA LEU A 16 2.66 33.52 -2.72
C LEU A 16 1.69 32.93 -1.70
N ALA A 17 0.77 33.73 -1.17
CA ALA A 17 -0.27 33.26 -0.26
C ALA A 17 -1.17 32.21 -0.92
N ILE A 18 -1.56 32.41 -2.19
CA ILE A 18 -2.32 31.43 -2.97
C ILE A 18 -1.51 30.15 -3.14
N ALA A 19 -0.25 30.25 -3.56
CA ALA A 19 0.62 29.09 -3.77
C ALA A 19 0.82 28.28 -2.50
N ILE A 20 1.07 28.92 -1.35
CA ILE A 20 1.14 28.26 -0.04
C ILE A 20 -0.17 27.53 0.25
N LYS A 21 -1.32 28.21 0.09
CA LYS A 21 -2.62 27.60 0.37
C LYS A 21 -2.89 26.38 -0.52
N VAL A 22 -2.58 26.48 -1.81
CA VAL A 22 -2.69 25.38 -2.77
C VAL A 22 -1.75 24.24 -2.39
N ALA A 23 -0.49 24.54 -2.07
CA ALA A 23 0.51 23.55 -1.68
C ALA A 23 0.08 22.80 -0.42
N THR A 24 -0.45 23.47 0.60
CA THR A 24 -0.92 22.85 1.84
C THR A 24 -2.15 21.97 1.68
N ASN A 25 -2.87 22.05 0.55
CA ASN A 25 -4.00 21.17 0.25
C ASN A 25 -3.54 19.86 -0.39
N SER A 26 -2.71 19.95 -1.45
CA SER A 26 -2.21 18.77 -2.16
C SER A 26 -1.05 19.11 -3.08
N ILE A 27 -0.05 18.22 -3.15
CA ILE A 27 0.99 18.25 -4.18
C ILE A 27 0.42 18.25 -5.61
N ALA A 28 -0.70 17.57 -5.84
CA ALA A 28 -1.34 17.52 -7.15
C ALA A 28 -1.91 18.89 -7.56
N ASP A 29 -2.49 19.62 -6.61
CA ASP A 29 -3.04 20.95 -6.84
C ASP A 29 -1.92 21.96 -7.09
N LEU A 30 -0.79 21.86 -6.36
CA LEU A 30 0.39 22.69 -6.61
C LEU A 30 0.93 22.46 -8.03
N CYS A 31 1.02 21.21 -8.47
CA CYS A 31 1.44 20.91 -9.84
C CYS A 31 0.47 21.50 -10.88
N ARG A 32 -0.85 21.38 -10.69
CA ARG A 32 -1.83 22.02 -11.59
C ARG A 32 -1.70 23.54 -11.59
N PHE A 33 -1.51 24.14 -10.42
CA PHE A 33 -1.30 25.58 -10.26
C PHE A 33 -0.06 26.08 -11.01
N ARG A 34 1.08 25.38 -10.88
CA ARG A 34 2.33 25.70 -11.60
C ARG A 34 2.17 25.65 -13.13
N MET A 35 1.20 24.90 -13.65
CA MET A 35 0.94 24.79 -15.08
C MET A 35 0.04 25.91 -15.62
N THR A 36 -0.55 26.75 -14.78
CA THR A 36 -1.52 27.77 -15.21
C THR A 36 -0.87 28.98 -15.90
N CYS A 37 0.24 29.49 -15.37
CA CYS A 37 0.97 30.64 -15.93
C CYS A 37 2.41 30.73 -15.38
N CYS A 38 3.24 31.61 -15.96
CA CYS A 38 4.63 31.80 -15.53
C CYS A 38 4.74 32.27 -14.06
N VAL A 39 3.92 33.23 -13.62
CA VAL A 39 3.96 33.73 -12.24
C VAL A 39 3.60 32.62 -11.24
N ALA A 40 2.57 31.82 -11.53
CA ALA A 40 2.18 30.69 -10.69
C ALA A 40 3.27 29.60 -10.63
N ARG A 41 3.98 29.37 -11.74
CA ARG A 41 5.15 28.47 -11.76
C ARG A 41 6.27 29.00 -10.89
N ASP A 42 6.66 30.26 -11.08
CA ASP A 42 7.81 30.87 -10.41
C ASP A 42 7.58 30.96 -8.90
N VAL A 43 6.37 31.32 -8.48
CA VAL A 43 5.99 31.37 -7.06
C VAL A 43 5.80 29.96 -6.49
N GLY A 44 5.26 29.02 -7.27
CA GLY A 44 5.11 27.62 -6.86
C GLY A 44 6.44 26.88 -6.66
N ASP A 45 7.53 27.38 -7.25
CA ASP A 45 8.90 26.88 -7.09
C ASP A 45 9.68 27.57 -5.97
N GLU A 46 9.07 28.49 -5.22
CA GLU A 46 9.71 29.13 -4.06
C GLU A 46 9.90 28.15 -2.90
N ASP A 47 11.05 28.27 -2.24
CA ASP A 47 11.43 27.41 -1.11
C ASP A 47 10.39 27.41 0.03
N THR A 48 9.73 28.55 0.26
CA THR A 48 8.66 28.70 1.26
C THR A 48 7.42 27.87 0.91
N VAL A 49 7.05 27.80 -0.36
CA VAL A 49 5.92 26.98 -0.86
C VAL A 49 6.30 25.50 -0.81
N LEU A 50 7.49 25.17 -1.31
CA LEU A 50 7.98 23.79 -1.34
C LEU A 50 8.11 23.20 0.07
N ARG A 51 8.44 24.00 1.08
CA ARG A 51 8.50 23.54 2.48
C ARG A 51 7.12 23.24 3.09
N MET A 52 6.05 23.79 2.53
CA MET A 52 4.67 23.70 3.05
C MET A 52 3.79 22.73 2.27
N VAL A 53 4.31 22.07 1.23
CA VAL A 53 3.51 21.20 0.38
C VAL A 53 2.97 19.99 1.16
N ALA A 54 1.70 19.68 0.97
CA ALA A 54 1.08 18.51 1.58
C ALA A 54 1.54 17.26 0.84
N ILE A 55 2.40 16.48 1.51
CA ILE A 55 2.88 15.20 1.03
C ILE A 55 1.92 14.09 1.48
N PRO A 56 1.32 13.34 0.55
CA PRO A 56 0.40 12.27 0.91
C PRO A 56 1.12 11.17 1.72
N PRO A 57 0.39 10.42 2.56
CA PRO A 57 0.92 9.25 3.23
C PRO A 57 1.56 8.27 2.24
N PRO A 58 2.57 7.48 2.64
CA PRO A 58 3.23 6.53 1.76
C PRO A 58 2.33 5.60 0.94
N HIS A 59 1.20 5.17 1.51
CA HIS A 59 0.28 4.23 0.87
C HIS A 59 -0.64 4.90 -0.16
N GLU A 60 -0.82 6.22 -0.08
CA GLU A 60 -1.57 7.04 -1.04
C GLU A 60 -0.65 7.72 -2.06
N MET A 61 0.66 7.69 -1.81
CA MET A 61 1.65 8.33 -2.66
C MET A 61 1.75 7.60 -4.00
N ASN A 62 1.54 8.34 -5.09
CA ASN A 62 1.65 7.80 -6.43
C ASN A 62 3.11 7.47 -6.74
N TRP A 63 3.42 6.17 -6.84
CA TRP A 63 4.77 5.63 -7.07
C TRP A 63 5.46 6.16 -8.32
N LEU A 64 4.71 6.63 -9.31
CA LEU A 64 5.27 7.25 -10.52
C LEU A 64 6.09 8.49 -10.19
N TRP A 65 5.74 9.25 -9.14
CA TRP A 65 6.45 10.46 -8.74
C TRP A 65 7.85 10.17 -8.17
N ILE A 66 8.05 8.96 -7.66
CA ILE A 66 9.35 8.50 -7.12
C ILE A 66 10.25 7.97 -8.24
N ARG A 67 9.66 7.39 -9.30
CA ARG A 67 10.40 6.87 -10.47
C ARG A 67 10.67 7.94 -11.52
N ASP A 68 9.79 8.93 -11.66
CA ASP A 68 9.94 10.02 -12.62
C ASP A 68 11.12 10.94 -12.25
N PRO A 69 12.03 11.26 -13.20
CA PRO A 69 13.17 12.13 -12.93
C PRO A 69 12.78 13.54 -12.44
N VAL A 70 11.65 14.09 -12.88
CA VAL A 70 11.18 15.42 -12.47
C VAL A 70 10.61 15.36 -11.05
N GLY A 71 9.79 14.35 -10.76
CA GLY A 71 9.26 14.09 -9.42
C GLY A 71 10.38 13.83 -8.40
N ARG A 72 11.41 13.06 -8.77
CA ARG A 72 12.57 12.81 -7.91
C ARG A 72 13.30 14.11 -7.55
N ARG A 73 13.63 14.94 -8.55
CA ARG A 73 14.28 16.24 -8.32
C ARG A 73 13.45 17.15 -7.44
N PHE A 74 12.13 17.12 -7.59
CA PHE A 74 11.22 17.88 -6.73
C PHE A 74 11.34 17.46 -5.25
N PHE A 75 11.29 16.14 -4.96
CA PHE A 75 11.44 15.66 -3.59
C PHE A 75 12.83 15.87 -3.02
N GLU A 76 13.88 15.68 -3.81
CA GLU A 76 15.26 16.02 -3.44
C GLU A 76 15.37 17.48 -3.04
N ARG A 77 14.81 18.40 -3.86
CA ARG A 77 14.77 19.82 -3.55
C ARG A 77 14.00 20.12 -2.26
N CYS A 78 12.85 19.48 -2.05
CA CYS A 78 12.08 19.65 -0.82
C CYS A 78 12.86 19.16 0.43
N ILE A 79 13.61 18.06 0.31
CA ILE A 79 14.48 17.55 1.38
C ILE A 79 15.63 18.54 1.67
N GLU A 80 16.27 19.08 0.63
CA GLU A 80 17.36 20.07 0.76
C GLU A 80 16.89 21.35 1.47
N ILE A 81 15.68 21.83 1.16
CA ILE A 81 15.06 22.99 1.80
C ILE A 81 14.62 22.69 3.25
N GLY A 82 14.55 21.41 3.60
CA GLY A 82 14.21 20.94 4.94
C GLY A 82 12.70 20.78 5.16
N HIS A 83 11.99 20.24 4.17
CA HIS A 83 10.60 19.84 4.31
C HIS A 83 10.42 18.88 5.50
N PRO A 84 9.60 19.20 6.52
CA PRO A 84 9.55 18.44 7.76
C PRO A 84 9.12 16.97 7.59
N GLU A 85 8.04 16.71 6.85
CA GLU A 85 7.54 15.34 6.61
C GLU A 85 8.55 14.49 5.80
N LEU A 86 9.11 15.01 4.71
CA LEU A 86 10.10 14.28 3.92
C LEU A 86 11.40 14.04 4.68
N LEU A 87 11.86 15.02 5.48
CA LEU A 87 13.00 14.84 6.38
C LEU A 87 12.73 13.74 7.40
N PHE A 88 11.54 13.69 8.00
CA PHE A 88 11.14 12.61 8.90
C PHE A 88 11.21 11.25 8.20
N ARG A 89 10.62 11.13 7.00
CA ARG A 89 10.63 9.88 6.23
C ARG A 89 12.04 9.43 5.91
N GLU A 90 12.87 10.34 5.42
CA GLU A 90 14.26 10.04 5.06
C GLU A 90 15.12 9.76 6.29
N ALA A 91 14.87 10.43 7.42
CA ALA A 91 15.55 10.17 8.69
C ALA A 91 15.38 8.72 9.15
N LEU A 92 14.15 8.18 9.07
CA LEU A 92 13.88 6.79 9.42
C LEU A 92 14.60 5.82 8.45
N ARG A 93 14.69 6.15 7.16
CA ARG A 93 15.45 5.35 6.20
C ARG A 93 16.96 5.39 6.49
N GLU A 94 17.51 6.56 6.77
CA GLU A 94 18.92 6.69 7.14
C GLU A 94 19.24 5.92 8.44
N LEU A 95 18.38 6.02 9.46
CA LEU A 95 18.59 5.37 10.75
C LEU A 95 18.49 3.84 10.65
N TYR A 96 17.40 3.33 10.09
CA TYR A 96 17.07 1.91 10.18
C TYR A 96 17.42 1.11 8.92
N ILE A 97 17.57 1.75 7.76
CA ILE A 97 17.85 1.03 6.50
C ILE A 97 19.30 1.20 6.09
N ARG A 98 19.74 2.45 5.91
CA ARG A 98 21.09 2.76 5.43
C ARG A 98 22.15 2.79 6.55
N ARG A 99 21.72 2.71 7.81
CA ARG A 99 22.57 2.73 9.02
C ARG A 99 23.46 3.97 9.15
N ASN A 100 23.01 5.09 8.60
CA ASN A 100 23.71 6.36 8.69
C ASN A 100 23.20 7.15 9.88
N HIS A 101 23.56 6.69 11.08
CA HIS A 101 22.99 7.22 12.33
C HIS A 101 23.20 8.73 12.49
N ALA A 102 24.35 9.28 12.10
CA ALA A 102 24.63 10.71 12.26
C ALA A 102 23.70 11.58 11.39
N ILE A 103 23.51 11.22 10.12
CA ILE A 103 22.63 11.96 9.21
C ILE A 103 21.18 11.78 9.61
N GLY A 104 20.76 10.53 9.82
CA GLY A 104 19.38 10.21 10.20
C GLY A 104 18.96 10.88 11.52
N TRP A 105 19.86 10.92 12.52
CA TRP A 105 19.60 11.61 13.78
C TRP A 105 19.40 13.12 13.61
N LYS A 106 20.26 13.77 12.82
CA LYS A 106 20.16 15.21 12.53
C LYS A 106 18.85 15.53 11.80
N MET A 107 18.48 14.73 10.81
CA MET A 107 17.23 14.88 10.07
C MET A 107 16.01 14.69 11.00
N LEU A 108 16.06 13.69 11.88
CA LEU A 108 14.98 13.40 12.83
C LEU A 108 14.76 14.54 13.82
N GLN A 109 15.84 15.08 14.41
CA GLN A 109 15.76 16.25 15.30
C GLN A 109 15.20 17.48 14.59
N ASN A 110 15.61 17.69 13.34
CA ASN A 110 15.11 18.81 12.53
C ASN A 110 13.60 18.67 12.28
N ALA A 111 13.14 17.50 11.84
CA ALA A 111 11.71 17.24 11.62
C ALA A 111 10.88 17.39 12.90
N ALA A 112 11.38 16.87 14.04
CA ALA A 112 10.72 16.99 15.33
C ALA A 112 10.59 18.45 15.81
N SER A 113 11.65 19.25 15.61
CA SER A 113 11.68 20.68 15.96
C SER A 113 10.77 21.52 15.06
N ASN A 114 10.49 21.05 13.84
CA ASN A 114 9.55 21.68 12.90
C ASN A 114 8.10 21.19 13.06
N GLY A 115 7.78 20.51 14.16
CA GLY A 115 6.39 20.20 14.53
C GLY A 115 5.83 18.88 13.98
N VAL A 116 6.64 18.02 13.35
CA VAL A 116 6.17 16.69 12.94
C VAL A 116 6.05 15.79 14.17
N ASP A 117 4.83 15.49 14.60
CA ASP A 117 4.59 14.71 15.82
C ASP A 117 5.10 13.27 15.71
N ALA A 118 5.01 12.65 14.53
CA ALA A 118 5.60 11.34 14.27
C ALA A 118 7.14 11.36 14.43
N ALA A 119 7.80 12.46 14.08
CA ALA A 119 9.23 12.64 14.30
C ALA A 119 9.56 12.80 15.79
N LYS A 120 8.74 13.53 16.56
CA LYS A 120 8.87 13.62 18.02
C LYS A 120 8.71 12.24 18.67
N TYR A 121 7.77 11.42 18.18
CA TYR A 121 7.58 10.05 18.65
C TYR A 121 8.80 9.17 18.36
N ALA A 122 9.29 9.17 17.11
CA ALA A 122 10.49 8.42 16.75
C ALA A 122 11.72 8.88 17.55
N LEU A 123 11.91 10.20 17.71
CA LEU A 123 12.99 10.77 18.53
C LEU A 123 12.86 10.34 20.00
N SER A 124 11.65 10.33 20.54
CA SER A 124 11.36 9.83 21.89
C SER A 124 11.80 8.37 22.04
N MET A 125 11.38 7.49 21.11
CA MET A 125 11.75 6.07 21.17
C MET A 125 13.27 5.88 21.08
N GLU A 126 13.92 6.59 20.17
CA GLU A 126 15.37 6.56 19.99
C GLU A 126 16.13 7.01 21.25
N LEU A 127 15.69 8.08 21.90
CA LEU A 127 16.26 8.56 23.17
C LEU A 127 16.05 7.56 24.31
N LEU A 128 14.90 6.89 24.36
CA LEU A 128 14.60 5.90 25.39
C LEU A 128 15.41 4.59 25.25
N ILE A 129 15.87 4.27 24.04
CA ILE A 129 16.67 3.08 23.75
C ILE A 129 18.15 3.25 24.15
N ARG A 130 18.68 4.48 24.20
CA ARG A 130 20.08 4.75 24.58
C ARG A 130 20.37 4.31 26.01
N MET A 131 21.20 3.28 26.19
CA MET A 131 21.33 2.59 27.49
C MET A 131 21.91 3.48 28.61
N ASP A 132 22.92 4.30 28.30
CA ASP A 132 23.77 4.96 29.32
C ASP A 132 23.47 6.44 29.57
N ASP A 133 22.47 7.01 28.89
CA ASP A 133 22.18 8.44 28.94
C ASP A 133 20.86 8.72 29.67
N SER A 134 20.97 8.99 30.98
CA SER A 134 19.81 9.26 31.83
C SER A 134 19.11 10.58 31.48
N GLU A 135 19.82 11.56 30.91
CA GLU A 135 19.24 12.83 30.49
C GLU A 135 18.49 12.66 29.16
N ALA A 136 19.06 11.93 28.20
CA ALA A 136 18.35 11.54 26.98
C ALA A 136 17.05 10.81 27.30
N LYS A 137 17.05 9.88 28.27
CA LYS A 137 15.82 9.18 28.67
C LYS A 137 14.77 10.10 29.27
N LYS A 138 15.17 11.09 30.08
CA LYS A 138 14.25 12.11 30.61
C LYS A 138 13.65 12.96 29.50
N GLU A 139 14.46 13.37 28.53
CA GLU A 139 14.02 14.11 27.36
C GLU A 139 13.05 13.28 26.50
N GLY A 140 13.41 12.02 26.22
CA GLY A 140 12.56 11.08 25.49
C GLY A 140 11.22 10.87 26.17
N LEU A 141 11.20 10.75 27.51
CA LEU A 141 9.96 10.61 28.28
C LEU A 141 9.11 11.91 28.27
N LYS A 142 9.74 13.08 28.28
CA LYS A 142 9.05 14.37 28.16
C LYS A 142 8.32 14.48 26.82
N LEU A 143 9.00 14.13 25.72
CA LEU A 143 8.40 14.08 24.39
C LEU A 143 7.24 13.07 24.35
N PHE A 144 7.43 11.88 24.91
CA PHE A 144 6.40 10.85 24.98
C PHE A 144 5.13 11.33 25.68
N ARG A 145 5.27 11.92 26.88
CA ARG A 145 4.14 12.44 27.65
C ARG A 145 3.40 13.57 26.95
N THR A 146 4.11 14.39 26.19
CA THR A 146 3.49 15.47 25.41
C THR A 146 2.57 14.89 24.33
N LEU A 147 3.01 13.82 23.65
CA LEU A 147 2.21 13.12 22.64
C LEU A 147 1.07 12.31 23.26
N GLU A 148 1.29 11.72 24.44
CA GLU A 148 0.26 11.01 25.21
C GLU A 148 -0.86 11.95 25.65
N ALA A 149 -0.52 13.13 26.18
CA ALA A 149 -1.50 14.13 26.60
C ALA A 149 -2.33 14.70 25.43
N GLY A 150 -1.84 14.58 24.20
CA GLY A 150 -2.56 14.96 22.99
C GLY A 150 -3.28 13.81 22.28
N ASP A 151 -3.29 12.59 22.83
CA ASP A 151 -3.81 11.37 22.20
C ASP A 151 -3.21 11.07 20.81
N LEU A 152 -1.97 11.54 20.55
CA LEU A 152 -1.31 11.43 19.24
C LEU A 152 -0.50 10.15 19.06
N LEU A 153 -0.28 9.38 20.13
CA LEU A 153 0.57 8.18 20.11
C LEU A 153 0.15 7.14 19.04
N PRO A 154 -1.15 6.78 18.88
CA PRO A 154 -1.56 5.81 17.87
C PRO A 154 -1.27 6.29 16.44
N ALA A 155 -1.54 7.57 16.15
CA ALA A 155 -1.31 8.16 14.83
C ALA A 155 0.20 8.27 14.50
N CYS A 156 1.00 8.68 15.48
CA CYS A 156 2.46 8.77 15.35
C CYS A 156 3.09 7.39 15.11
N TYR A 157 2.67 6.39 15.88
CA TYR A 157 3.08 5.00 15.68
C TYR A 157 2.73 4.52 14.27
N SER A 158 1.48 4.74 13.84
CA SER A 158 1.02 4.37 12.50
C SER A 158 1.84 5.05 11.40
N SER A 159 2.27 6.30 11.62
CA SER A 159 3.07 7.06 10.66
C SER A 159 4.49 6.52 10.55
N CYS A 160 5.19 6.27 11.67
CA CYS A 160 6.50 5.63 11.67
C CYS A 160 6.44 4.24 11.01
N PHE A 161 5.39 3.49 11.31
CA PHE A 161 5.12 2.19 10.69
C PHE A 161 4.96 2.32 9.18
N ALA A 162 4.11 3.24 8.71
CA ALA A 162 3.88 3.48 7.27
C ALA A 162 5.17 3.83 6.50
N VAL A 163 6.15 4.47 7.13
CA VAL A 163 7.44 4.79 6.48
C VAL A 163 8.35 3.57 6.39
N LEU A 164 8.49 2.84 7.51
CA LEU A 164 9.39 1.68 7.59
C LEU A 164 8.86 0.48 6.81
N THR A 165 7.55 0.41 6.58
CA THR A 165 6.88 -0.66 5.83
C THR A 165 7.08 -0.59 4.31
N ILE A 166 7.47 0.57 3.77
CA ILE A 166 7.79 0.73 2.33
C ILE A 166 9.07 -0.03 1.96
N SER A 167 9.93 -0.29 2.96
CA SER A 167 11.24 -0.92 2.81
C SER A 167 11.24 -2.37 3.29
N TRP A 168 12.17 -3.19 2.79
CA TRP A 168 12.17 -4.63 3.05
C TRP A 168 12.47 -4.95 4.52
N PRO A 169 11.81 -5.95 5.15
CA PRO A 169 12.10 -6.35 6.53
C PRO A 169 13.57 -6.73 6.79
N ASP A 170 14.24 -7.30 5.80
CA ASP A 170 15.66 -7.70 5.91
C ASP A 170 16.62 -6.50 5.78
N GLU A 171 16.14 -5.36 5.29
CA GLU A 171 16.90 -4.12 5.20
C GLU A 171 16.70 -3.23 6.45
N VAL A 172 15.66 -3.47 7.25
CA VAL A 172 15.33 -2.69 8.44
C VAL A 172 16.06 -3.26 9.67
N HIS A 173 17.07 -2.52 10.12
CA HIS A 173 17.92 -2.84 11.25
C HIS A 173 17.36 -2.23 12.53
N MET A 174 16.46 -2.96 13.18
CA MET A 174 15.95 -2.56 14.48
C MET A 174 17.00 -2.72 15.58
N PRO A 175 17.04 -1.81 16.58
CA PRO A 175 17.87 -1.98 17.77
C PRO A 175 17.55 -3.32 18.45
N LYS A 176 18.58 -4.12 18.76
CA LYS A 176 18.39 -5.39 19.46
C LYS A 176 17.86 -5.11 20.87
N LYS A 177 16.64 -5.58 21.16
CA LYS A 177 16.03 -5.47 22.50
C LYS A 177 16.75 -6.38 23.50
N GLY A 178 17.82 -5.87 24.12
CA GLY A 178 18.44 -6.48 25.29
C GLY A 178 17.53 -6.39 26.53
N LYS A 179 17.78 -7.23 27.54
CA LYS A 179 17.03 -7.27 28.83
C LYS A 179 17.01 -5.94 29.59
N GLU A 180 17.81 -4.95 29.16
CA GLU A 180 18.12 -3.70 29.88
C GLU A 180 17.39 -2.45 29.34
N HIS A 181 16.51 -2.58 28.34
CA HIS A 181 15.74 -1.46 27.77
C HIS A 181 14.54 -1.04 28.66
N THR A 182 14.67 -1.12 29.98
CA THR A 182 13.61 -0.73 30.91
C THR A 182 13.74 0.75 31.27
N VAL A 183 12.77 1.56 30.83
CA VAL A 183 12.65 2.99 31.18
C VAL A 183 12.28 3.19 32.66
N CYS A 184 11.61 2.23 33.29
CA CYS A 184 11.21 2.31 34.70
C CYS A 184 12.35 1.90 35.65
N TYR A 185 12.94 2.89 36.33
CA TYR A 185 14.00 2.69 37.34
C TYR A 185 13.49 2.29 38.73
N SER A 186 12.19 2.48 39.01
CA SER A 186 11.63 2.15 40.32
C SER A 186 11.74 0.66 40.61
N THR A 187 12.39 0.32 41.71
CA THR A 187 12.46 -1.07 42.23
C THR A 187 11.15 -1.51 42.87
N ARG A 188 10.22 -0.58 43.10
CA ARG A 188 8.89 -0.82 43.69
C ARG A 188 7.77 -0.89 42.67
N CYS A 189 8.06 -0.66 41.38
CA CYS A 189 7.05 -0.71 40.33
C CYS A 189 6.70 -2.17 40.01
N MET A 190 5.47 -2.57 40.36
CA MET A 190 5.00 -3.95 40.18
C MET A 190 4.97 -4.41 38.72
N THR A 191 4.90 -3.47 37.75
CA THR A 191 4.89 -3.77 36.32
C THR A 191 6.29 -3.77 35.68
N ARG A 192 7.35 -3.43 36.45
CA ARG A 192 8.74 -3.47 35.98
C ARG A 192 9.12 -4.90 35.60
N GLY A 193 9.78 -5.07 34.46
CA GLY A 193 10.16 -6.40 33.92
C GLY A 193 8.98 -7.20 33.32
N HIS A 194 7.74 -6.89 33.71
CA HIS A 194 6.54 -7.59 33.25
C HIS A 194 6.00 -7.05 31.92
N MET A 195 6.39 -5.84 31.50
CA MET A 195 5.95 -5.28 30.21
C MET A 195 6.40 -6.11 29.00
N GLY A 196 7.53 -6.79 29.09
CA GLY A 196 7.96 -7.78 28.07
C GLY A 196 6.99 -8.95 27.99
N LEU A 197 6.59 -9.49 29.15
CA LEU A 197 5.59 -10.56 29.26
C LEU A 197 4.19 -10.09 28.83
N LEU A 198 3.82 -8.83 29.10
CA LEU A 198 2.54 -8.25 28.67
C LEU A 198 2.51 -8.03 27.15
N TYR A 199 3.62 -7.59 26.56
CA TYR A 199 3.81 -7.52 25.11
C TYR A 199 3.72 -8.92 24.49
N ASP A 200 4.43 -9.89 25.05
CA ASP A 200 4.40 -11.29 24.59
C ASP A 200 3.01 -11.91 24.78
N TYR A 201 2.29 -11.58 25.86
CA TYR A 201 0.92 -12.03 26.12
C TYR A 201 -0.06 -11.42 25.13
N ARG A 202 0.00 -10.09 24.89
CA ARG A 202 -0.86 -9.44 23.87
C ARG A 202 -0.54 -9.95 22.47
N ARG A 203 0.74 -10.18 22.17
CA ARG A 203 1.18 -10.84 20.93
C ARG A 203 0.58 -12.24 20.84
N ARG A 204 0.70 -13.07 21.89
CA ARG A 204 0.16 -14.45 21.92
C ARG A 204 -1.37 -14.52 21.92
N ALA A 205 -2.03 -13.56 22.58
CA ALA A 205 -3.49 -13.42 22.56
C ALA A 205 -4.00 -13.02 21.17
N ALA A 206 -3.23 -12.22 20.43
CA ALA A 206 -3.46 -11.97 19.01
C ALA A 206 -3.06 -13.17 18.11
N GLU A 207 -2.23 -14.10 18.60
CA GLU A 207 -1.77 -15.32 17.90
C GLU A 207 -2.65 -16.56 18.14
N GLY A 208 -3.70 -16.46 18.97
CA GLY A 208 -4.73 -17.51 19.13
C GLY A 208 -4.21 -18.83 19.73
N ALA A 209 -3.94 -18.88 21.04
CA ALA A 209 -3.73 -20.15 21.76
C ALA A 209 -4.83 -20.37 22.84
N PRO A 210 -5.32 -21.61 23.04
CA PRO A 210 -6.40 -21.90 23.96
C PRO A 210 -5.89 -21.91 25.40
N SER A 211 -6.61 -21.24 26.30
CA SER A 211 -6.44 -21.44 27.75
C SER A 211 -7.77 -21.92 28.32
N THR A 212 -7.73 -23.15 28.80
CA THR A 212 -8.73 -23.82 29.61
C THR A 212 -8.91 -23.14 30.97
N MET A 213 -10.17 -23.11 31.43
CA MET A 213 -10.68 -22.89 32.79
C MET A 213 -10.64 -21.47 33.38
N SER A 214 -11.80 -20.81 33.45
CA SER A 214 -12.74 -20.87 34.59
C SER A 214 -13.77 -19.75 34.45
N GLU A 215 -15.05 -20.11 34.51
CA GLU A 215 -16.19 -19.18 34.54
C GLU A 215 -16.18 -18.30 35.81
N ALA A 216 -16.62 -17.05 35.65
CA ALA A 216 -17.20 -16.20 36.69
C ALA A 216 -18.13 -15.16 36.03
N PRO A 217 -19.16 -14.67 36.74
CA PRO A 217 -20.53 -14.65 36.22
C PRO A 217 -20.96 -13.34 35.53
N THR A 218 -21.99 -13.53 34.71
CA THR A 218 -22.70 -12.56 33.86
C THR A 218 -23.33 -11.41 34.64
N ILE A 219 -23.03 -10.17 34.24
CA ILE A 219 -23.88 -9.00 34.50
C ILE A 219 -24.02 -8.22 33.18
N PHE A 220 -25.25 -8.24 32.65
CA PHE A 220 -25.85 -7.42 31.58
C PHE A 220 -24.90 -6.64 30.65
N GLY A 221 -24.65 -7.20 29.46
CA GLY A 221 -24.01 -6.56 28.31
C GLY A 221 -24.48 -7.23 27.00
N PRO A 222 -24.04 -6.81 25.81
CA PRO A 222 -24.59 -7.19 24.48
C PRO A 222 -24.41 -8.67 24.07
N THR A 223 -24.25 -9.60 25.02
CA THR A 223 -23.93 -11.03 24.85
C THR A 223 -25.08 -11.92 24.39
N ASN A 224 -26.26 -11.38 24.04
CA ASN A 224 -27.46 -12.19 23.70
C ASN A 224 -27.71 -12.37 22.20
N LEU A 225 -26.82 -11.91 21.32
CA LEU A 225 -26.97 -12.24 19.90
C LEU A 225 -26.64 -13.73 19.69
N PRO A 226 -27.46 -14.47 18.91
CA PRO A 226 -27.13 -15.85 18.58
C PRO A 226 -25.84 -15.92 17.74
N HIS A 227 -25.15 -17.06 17.81
CA HIS A 227 -23.78 -17.22 17.27
C HIS A 227 -23.71 -16.95 15.75
N ASP A 228 -24.71 -17.37 15.00
CA ASP A 228 -24.85 -17.09 13.57
C ASP A 228 -24.91 -15.59 13.24
N VAL A 229 -25.60 -14.79 14.08
CA VAL A 229 -25.65 -13.33 13.95
C VAL A 229 -24.28 -12.73 14.23
N TRP A 230 -23.56 -13.23 15.25
CA TRP A 230 -22.18 -12.82 15.49
C TRP A 230 -21.26 -13.16 14.32
N THR A 231 -21.41 -14.34 13.73
CA THR A 231 -20.63 -14.78 12.56
C THR A 231 -20.90 -13.91 11.34
N LEU A 232 -22.16 -13.50 11.13
CA LEU A 232 -22.51 -12.55 10.06
C LEU A 232 -21.89 -11.18 10.30
N ILE A 233 -21.95 -10.66 11.53
CA ILE A 233 -21.32 -9.38 11.90
C ILE A 233 -19.81 -9.47 11.69
N ALA A 234 -19.17 -10.53 12.19
CA ALA A 234 -17.74 -10.76 12.03
C ALA A 234 -17.35 -10.89 10.56
N GLY A 235 -18.09 -11.65 9.76
CA GLY A 235 -17.86 -11.81 8.32
C GLY A 235 -17.97 -10.49 7.56
N ARG A 236 -19.00 -9.67 7.83
CA ARG A 236 -19.12 -8.33 7.22
C ARG A 236 -18.01 -7.39 7.66
N THR A 237 -17.65 -7.43 8.93
CA THR A 237 -16.56 -6.61 9.47
C THR A 237 -15.23 -7.02 8.82
N ALA A 238 -14.97 -8.33 8.68
CA ALA A 238 -13.80 -8.87 8.00
C ALA A 238 -13.73 -8.45 6.53
N ALA A 239 -14.87 -8.46 5.81
CA ALA A 239 -14.97 -8.04 4.41
C ALA A 239 -14.76 -6.54 4.20
N GLN A 240 -14.86 -5.73 5.25
CA GLN A 240 -14.62 -4.29 5.19
C GLN A 240 -13.22 -3.92 5.68
N SER A 241 -12.76 -4.56 6.75
CA SER A 241 -11.53 -4.18 7.44
C SER A 241 -11.07 -5.29 8.40
N VAL A 242 -9.90 -5.87 8.11
CA VAL A 242 -9.26 -6.81 9.06
C VAL A 242 -8.94 -6.14 10.39
N ARG A 243 -8.65 -4.83 10.39
CA ARG A 243 -8.41 -4.07 11.63
C ARG A 243 -9.65 -4.01 12.51
N ASP A 244 -10.81 -3.81 11.90
CA ASP A 244 -12.07 -3.75 12.64
C ASP A 244 -12.49 -5.14 13.09
N LEU A 245 -12.21 -6.18 12.30
CA LEU A 245 -12.38 -7.58 12.74
C LEU A 245 -11.52 -7.89 13.98
N CYS A 246 -10.26 -7.45 13.99
CA CYS A 246 -9.40 -7.61 15.16
C CYS A 246 -9.99 -6.87 16.37
N SER A 247 -10.47 -5.65 16.19
CA SER A 247 -11.09 -4.86 17.27
C SER A 247 -12.37 -5.52 17.79
N LEU A 248 -13.20 -6.06 16.89
CA LEU A 248 -14.42 -6.81 17.21
C LEU A 248 -14.10 -8.09 18.00
N ARG A 249 -13.09 -8.87 17.58
CA ARG A 249 -12.64 -10.08 18.31
C ARG A 249 -12.13 -9.77 19.72
N MET A 250 -11.64 -8.56 19.97
CA MET A 250 -11.20 -8.11 21.28
C MET A 250 -12.34 -7.62 22.19
N SER A 251 -13.55 -7.43 21.63
CA SER A 251 -14.68 -6.84 22.38
C SER A 251 -15.33 -7.82 23.37
N CYS A 252 -15.55 -9.08 22.99
CA CYS A 252 -16.14 -10.09 23.85
C CYS A 252 -15.87 -11.52 23.35
N THR A 253 -16.08 -12.51 24.22
CA THR A 253 -15.87 -13.94 23.90
C THR A 253 -16.74 -14.43 22.75
N ALA A 254 -18.00 -13.98 22.66
CA ALA A 254 -18.91 -14.38 21.57
C ALA A 254 -18.42 -13.86 20.22
N ALA A 255 -18.07 -12.56 20.13
CA ALA A 255 -17.50 -11.96 18.93
C ALA A 255 -16.14 -12.57 18.56
N ARG A 256 -15.32 -12.94 19.56
CA ARG A 256 -14.07 -13.67 19.34
C ARG A 256 -14.32 -15.01 18.67
N ASN A 257 -15.19 -15.83 19.25
CA ASN A 257 -15.48 -17.18 18.76
C ASN A 257 -16.09 -17.14 17.34
N ALA A 258 -17.03 -16.23 17.11
CA ALA A 258 -17.60 -16.02 15.78
C ALA A 258 -16.57 -15.52 14.75
N GLY A 259 -15.61 -14.70 15.18
CA GLY A 259 -14.49 -14.25 14.35
C GLY A 259 -13.47 -15.33 14.00
N GLU A 260 -13.54 -16.52 14.61
CA GLU A 260 -12.69 -17.68 14.28
C GLU A 260 -13.31 -18.63 13.24
N GLU A 261 -14.56 -18.39 12.84
CA GLU A 261 -15.26 -19.23 11.86
C GLU A 261 -14.61 -19.14 10.47
N ASP A 262 -14.52 -20.27 9.77
CA ASP A 262 -13.87 -20.35 8.44
C ASP A 262 -14.48 -19.36 7.43
N ILE A 263 -15.79 -19.13 7.53
CA ILE A 263 -16.50 -18.18 6.67
C ILE A 263 -16.00 -16.74 6.83
N VAL A 264 -15.53 -16.36 8.02
CA VAL A 264 -14.98 -15.02 8.28
C VAL A 264 -13.63 -14.87 7.58
N TYR A 265 -12.76 -15.87 7.67
CA TYR A 265 -11.49 -15.90 6.97
C TYR A 265 -11.65 -15.94 5.44
N ARG A 266 -12.68 -16.65 4.95
CA ARG A 266 -13.02 -16.71 3.51
C ARG A 266 -13.35 -15.34 2.93
N PHE A 267 -14.02 -14.47 3.70
CA PHE A 267 -14.44 -13.14 3.25
C PHE A 267 -13.53 -11.99 3.71
N ALA A 268 -12.47 -12.27 4.47
CA ALA A 268 -11.58 -11.23 4.99
C ALA A 268 -10.94 -10.42 3.85
N LEU A 269 -11.16 -9.10 3.88
CA LEU A 269 -10.53 -8.15 2.97
C LEU A 269 -9.13 -7.85 3.48
N ILE A 270 -8.14 -8.46 2.85
CA ILE A 270 -6.74 -8.26 3.19
C ILE A 270 -6.15 -7.30 2.18
N PRO A 271 -5.80 -6.06 2.57
CA PRO A 271 -5.05 -5.15 1.70
C PRO A 271 -3.77 -5.83 1.19
N ILE A 272 -3.43 -5.60 -0.08
CA ILE A 272 -2.26 -6.20 -0.73
C ILE A 272 -0.96 -5.94 0.07
N TRP A 273 -0.87 -4.75 0.67
CA TRP A 273 0.25 -4.34 1.53
C TRP A 273 0.32 -5.12 2.84
N ASP A 274 -0.81 -5.44 3.45
CA ASP A 274 -0.89 -6.18 4.72
C ASP A 274 -0.47 -7.65 4.53
N GLN A 275 -0.87 -8.28 3.42
CA GLN A 275 -0.45 -9.66 3.11
C GLN A 275 1.06 -9.79 2.89
N ARG A 276 1.68 -8.80 2.22
CA ARG A 276 3.13 -8.74 2.00
C ARG A 276 3.88 -8.67 3.32
N TRP A 277 3.39 -7.84 4.24
CA TRP A 277 3.97 -7.67 5.57
C TRP A 277 3.82 -8.90 6.45
N TRP A 278 2.64 -9.52 6.45
CA TRP A 278 2.35 -10.74 7.22
C TRP A 278 3.12 -11.95 6.71
N SER A 279 3.41 -12.04 5.41
CA SER A 279 4.14 -13.18 4.83
C SER A 279 5.66 -13.12 5.10
N MET A 280 6.24 -11.91 5.17
CA MET A 280 7.70 -11.72 5.17
C MET A 280 8.31 -11.42 6.54
N SER A 281 7.56 -10.88 7.50
CA SER A 281 8.13 -10.50 8.81
C SER A 281 8.20 -11.70 9.76
N PRO A 282 9.38 -12.19 10.19
CA PRO A 282 9.50 -13.25 11.20
C PRO A 282 8.74 -12.93 12.49
N MET A 283 8.54 -11.64 12.77
CA MET A 283 7.88 -11.10 13.96
C MET A 283 6.34 -11.20 13.94
N HIS A 284 5.71 -11.53 12.80
CA HIS A 284 4.25 -11.65 12.67
C HIS A 284 3.79 -13.08 12.40
N GLN A 285 4.05 -13.99 13.35
CA GLN A 285 3.46 -15.33 13.32
C GLN A 285 1.93 -15.27 13.24
N ALA A 286 1.29 -14.33 13.94
CA ALA A 286 -0.16 -14.09 13.86
C ALA A 286 -0.64 -13.80 12.44
N GLY A 287 0.06 -12.94 11.71
CA GLY A 287 -0.30 -12.59 10.33
C GLY A 287 -0.11 -13.78 9.38
N ARG A 288 0.99 -14.54 9.54
CA ARG A 288 1.19 -15.79 8.78
C ARG A 288 0.11 -16.83 9.07
N ASN A 289 -0.24 -17.00 10.34
CA ASN A 289 -1.31 -17.90 10.76
C ASN A 289 -2.65 -17.44 10.20
N PHE A 290 -2.94 -16.14 10.23
CA PHE A 290 -4.15 -15.55 9.64
C PHE A 290 -4.22 -15.80 8.13
N LEU A 291 -3.13 -15.57 7.39
CA LEU A 291 -3.06 -15.88 5.97
C LEU A 291 -3.17 -17.38 5.68
N ALA A 292 -2.57 -18.22 6.51
CA ALA A 292 -2.69 -19.67 6.41
C ALA A 292 -4.13 -20.12 6.63
N ARG A 293 -4.84 -19.54 7.61
CA ARG A 293 -6.27 -19.75 7.83
C ARG A 293 -7.09 -19.26 6.64
N CYS A 294 -6.81 -18.06 6.11
CA CYS A 294 -7.46 -17.58 4.89
C CYS A 294 -7.25 -18.52 3.70
N ARG A 295 -6.06 -19.10 3.53
CA ARG A 295 -5.81 -20.12 2.49
C ARG A 295 -6.62 -21.39 2.74
N GLN A 296 -6.64 -21.90 3.97
CA GLN A 296 -7.40 -23.09 4.36
C GLN A 296 -8.90 -22.89 4.17
N SER A 297 -9.40 -21.68 4.42
CA SER A 297 -10.80 -21.30 4.26
C SER A 297 -11.15 -20.84 2.83
N GLU A 298 -10.26 -21.06 1.86
CA GLU A 298 -10.47 -20.74 0.44
C GLU A 298 -10.75 -19.25 0.14
N ASN A 299 -10.06 -18.34 0.82
CA ASN A 299 -10.10 -16.92 0.51
C ASN A 299 -9.52 -16.67 -0.90
N LEU A 300 -10.38 -16.26 -1.83
CA LEU A 300 -10.06 -16.13 -3.25
C LEU A 300 -8.95 -15.11 -3.54
N GLU A 301 -8.91 -14.00 -2.80
CA GLU A 301 -7.88 -12.96 -2.96
C GLU A 301 -6.50 -13.47 -2.55
N VAL A 302 -6.42 -14.18 -1.43
CA VAL A 302 -5.17 -14.76 -0.95
C VAL A 302 -4.68 -15.86 -1.89
N LEU A 303 -5.59 -16.72 -2.37
CA LEU A 303 -5.27 -17.77 -3.33
C LEU A 303 -4.82 -17.18 -4.68
N PHE A 304 -5.50 -16.16 -5.19
CA PHE A 304 -5.13 -15.46 -6.42
C PHE A 304 -3.71 -14.89 -6.34
N ARG A 305 -3.38 -14.20 -5.25
CA ARG A 305 -2.04 -13.63 -5.04
C ARG A 305 -0.97 -14.70 -4.96
N SER A 306 -1.24 -15.81 -4.26
CA SER A 306 -0.35 -16.97 -4.22
C SER A 306 -0.14 -17.54 -5.64
N ALA A 307 -1.20 -17.70 -6.42
CA ALA A 307 -1.13 -18.21 -7.78
C ALA A 307 -0.34 -17.28 -8.73
N VAL A 308 -0.54 -15.95 -8.66
CA VAL A 308 0.25 -14.96 -9.42
C VAL A 308 1.73 -15.06 -9.06
N SER A 309 2.04 -15.22 -7.77
CA SER A 309 3.42 -15.37 -7.31
C SER A 309 4.09 -16.63 -7.88
N ASP A 310 3.38 -17.77 -7.86
CA ASP A 310 3.90 -19.03 -8.43
C ASP A 310 4.12 -18.93 -9.94
N LEU A 311 3.26 -18.18 -10.62
CA LEU A 311 3.25 -18.06 -12.07
C LEU A 311 4.33 -17.13 -12.61
N PHE A 312 4.53 -15.97 -11.95
CA PHE A 312 5.34 -14.87 -12.48
C PHE A 312 6.56 -14.50 -11.64
N LEU A 313 6.67 -14.95 -10.38
CA LEU A 313 7.68 -14.45 -9.42
C LEU A 313 8.65 -15.53 -8.92
N GLY A 314 8.87 -16.58 -9.73
CA GLY A 314 9.89 -17.59 -9.47
C GLY A 314 9.41 -18.90 -8.86
N GLY A 315 8.10 -19.08 -8.64
CA GLY A 315 7.52 -20.35 -8.20
C GLY A 315 7.23 -21.35 -9.33
N SER A 316 6.34 -22.31 -9.05
CA SER A 316 5.95 -23.36 -10.00
C SER A 316 4.83 -22.87 -10.92
N ARG A 317 5.14 -22.66 -12.21
CA ARG A 317 4.16 -22.27 -13.23
C ARG A 317 2.97 -23.23 -13.32
N LEU A 318 3.21 -24.54 -13.16
CA LEU A 318 2.17 -25.56 -13.22
C LEU A 318 1.20 -25.43 -12.03
N ALA A 319 1.74 -25.35 -10.81
CA ALA A 319 0.93 -25.16 -9.61
C ALA A 319 0.16 -23.82 -9.63
N GLY A 320 0.80 -22.75 -10.11
CA GLY A 320 0.16 -21.45 -10.30
C GLY A 320 -1.01 -21.52 -11.27
N MET A 321 -0.86 -22.21 -12.41
CA MET A 321 -1.94 -22.39 -13.38
C MET A 321 -3.08 -23.27 -12.86
N GLU A 322 -2.78 -24.38 -12.19
CA GLU A 322 -3.81 -25.23 -11.56
C GLU A 322 -4.64 -24.44 -10.55
N MET A 323 -3.97 -23.67 -9.69
CA MET A 323 -4.62 -22.80 -8.72
C MET A 323 -5.51 -21.73 -9.39
N MET A 324 -5.01 -21.11 -10.47
CA MET A 324 -5.79 -20.14 -11.25
C MET A 324 -7.07 -20.77 -11.82
N HIS A 325 -7.04 -22.02 -12.30
CA HIS A 325 -8.24 -22.70 -12.79
C HIS A 325 -9.26 -22.95 -11.68
N VAL A 326 -8.83 -23.39 -10.50
CA VAL A 326 -9.69 -23.57 -9.33
C VAL A 326 -10.38 -22.25 -8.95
N ILE A 327 -9.61 -21.17 -8.86
CA ILE A 327 -10.14 -19.85 -8.51
C ILE A 327 -11.10 -19.30 -9.59
N THR A 328 -10.80 -19.57 -10.86
CA THR A 328 -11.66 -19.17 -12.00
C THR A 328 -13.02 -19.86 -11.94
N ALA A 329 -13.06 -21.14 -11.56
CA ALA A 329 -14.29 -21.89 -11.37
C ALA A 329 -15.18 -21.30 -10.25
N GLN A 330 -14.58 -20.60 -9.28
CA GLN A 330 -15.31 -19.87 -8.23
C GLN A 330 -15.72 -18.44 -8.63
N GLY A 331 -15.43 -18.01 -9.87
CA GLY A 331 -15.93 -16.74 -10.42
C GLY A 331 -15.06 -15.50 -10.14
N HIS A 332 -13.82 -15.66 -9.68
CA HIS A 332 -12.95 -14.51 -9.39
C HIS A 332 -12.49 -13.80 -10.68
N SER A 333 -12.96 -12.56 -10.89
CA SER A 333 -12.79 -11.84 -12.15
C SER A 333 -11.33 -11.49 -12.48
N ALA A 334 -10.50 -11.12 -11.49
CA ALA A 334 -9.09 -10.81 -11.74
C ALA A 334 -8.28 -12.06 -12.14
N THR A 335 -8.67 -13.24 -11.64
CA THR A 335 -8.11 -14.53 -12.05
C THR A 335 -8.52 -14.87 -13.47
N GLN A 336 -9.81 -14.72 -13.80
CA GLN A 336 -10.32 -14.91 -15.16
C GLN A 336 -9.59 -14.00 -16.17
N TYR A 337 -9.36 -12.74 -15.81
CA TYR A 337 -8.57 -11.80 -16.59
C TYR A 337 -7.13 -12.32 -16.80
N THR A 338 -6.46 -12.71 -15.73
CA THR A 338 -5.08 -13.23 -15.79
C THR A 338 -4.97 -14.46 -16.67
N VAL A 339 -5.87 -15.44 -16.49
CA VAL A 339 -5.93 -16.66 -17.31
C VAL A 339 -6.23 -16.33 -18.77
N SER A 340 -7.15 -15.40 -19.02
CA SER A 340 -7.47 -14.93 -20.38
C SER A 340 -6.24 -14.36 -21.09
N MET A 341 -5.50 -13.46 -20.43
CA MET A 341 -4.26 -12.89 -20.99
C MET A 341 -3.22 -13.98 -21.26
N MET A 342 -3.03 -14.91 -20.32
CA MET A 342 -2.09 -16.01 -20.50
C MET A 342 -2.45 -16.95 -21.65
N LEU A 343 -3.74 -17.27 -21.82
CA LEU A 343 -4.21 -18.11 -22.91
C LEU A 343 -4.02 -17.44 -24.27
N MET A 344 -4.21 -16.12 -24.35
CA MET A 344 -4.01 -15.35 -25.58
C MET A 344 -2.53 -15.16 -25.94
N LEU A 345 -1.61 -15.28 -24.97
CA LEU A 345 -0.16 -15.28 -25.19
C LEU A 345 0.42 -16.64 -25.63
N ARG A 346 -0.42 -17.67 -25.84
CA ARG A 346 0.02 -18.98 -26.37
C ARG A 346 -0.09 -18.97 -27.89
N ASP A 347 0.75 -19.75 -28.56
CA ASP A 347 0.78 -19.80 -30.02
C ASP A 347 -0.40 -20.60 -30.63
N ASP A 348 -1.11 -21.40 -29.84
CA ASP A 348 -2.20 -22.26 -30.32
C ASP A 348 -3.55 -21.52 -30.44
N PHE A 349 -4.21 -21.71 -31.59
CA PHE A 349 -5.48 -21.05 -31.92
C PHE A 349 -6.60 -21.36 -30.90
N GLU A 350 -6.65 -22.59 -30.39
CA GLU A 350 -7.68 -23.02 -29.45
C GLU A 350 -7.57 -22.25 -28.12
N SER A 351 -6.37 -22.16 -27.54
CA SER A 351 -6.12 -21.39 -26.32
C SER A 351 -6.41 -19.91 -26.54
N LYS A 352 -5.95 -19.32 -27.65
CA LYS A 352 -6.25 -17.92 -27.97
C LYS A 352 -7.75 -17.65 -28.02
N ASN A 353 -8.51 -18.53 -28.67
CA ASN A 353 -9.96 -18.37 -28.77
C ASN A 353 -10.65 -18.51 -27.40
N LYS A 354 -10.22 -19.46 -26.54
CA LYS A 354 -10.70 -19.58 -25.16
C LYS A 354 -10.39 -18.32 -24.34
N GLY A 355 -9.17 -17.80 -24.46
CA GLY A 355 -8.75 -16.56 -23.81
C GLY A 355 -9.60 -15.38 -24.26
N LEU A 356 -9.84 -15.25 -25.57
CA LEU A 356 -10.66 -14.19 -26.16
C LEU A 356 -12.13 -14.26 -25.74
N GLN A 357 -12.70 -15.46 -25.60
CA GLN A 357 -14.06 -15.63 -25.11
C GLN A 357 -14.21 -15.09 -23.67
N THR A 358 -13.28 -15.45 -22.79
CA THR A 358 -13.25 -14.93 -21.41
C THR A 358 -13.05 -13.41 -21.38
N PHE A 359 -12.16 -12.89 -22.22
CA PHE A 359 -11.96 -11.44 -22.37
C PHE A 359 -13.25 -10.71 -22.72
N ARG A 360 -14.03 -11.23 -23.69
CA ARG A 360 -15.31 -10.62 -24.09
C ARG A 360 -16.33 -10.59 -22.96
N VAL A 361 -16.38 -11.63 -22.13
CA VAL A 361 -17.28 -11.68 -20.97
C VAL A 361 -16.91 -10.59 -19.96
N LEU A 362 -15.62 -10.45 -19.66
CA LEU A 362 -15.12 -9.43 -18.73
C LEU A 362 -15.28 -8.00 -19.28
N GLU A 363 -15.09 -7.82 -20.60
CA GLU A 363 -15.31 -6.55 -21.30
C GLU A 363 -16.78 -6.14 -21.24
N ALA A 364 -17.70 -7.06 -21.55
CA ALA A 364 -19.14 -6.79 -21.47
C ALA A 364 -19.61 -6.49 -20.04
N ALA A 365 -18.94 -7.05 -19.03
CA ALA A 365 -19.20 -6.77 -17.61
C ALA A 365 -18.56 -5.46 -17.11
N GLY A 366 -17.76 -4.76 -17.93
CA GLY A 366 -17.00 -3.57 -17.50
C GLY A 366 -15.94 -3.87 -16.43
N ALA A 367 -15.51 -5.12 -16.31
CA ALA A 367 -14.65 -5.56 -15.21
C ALA A 367 -13.14 -5.37 -15.49
N LEU A 368 -12.75 -5.11 -16.74
CA LEU A 368 -11.34 -5.09 -17.17
C LEU A 368 -10.48 -4.12 -16.36
N THR A 369 -10.96 -2.89 -16.11
CA THR A 369 -10.22 -1.88 -15.34
C THR A 369 -9.97 -2.33 -13.90
N ILE A 370 -10.98 -2.84 -13.22
CA ILE A 370 -10.85 -3.33 -11.83
C ILE A 370 -9.92 -4.54 -11.78
N CYS A 371 -10.08 -5.50 -12.70
CA CYS A 371 -9.20 -6.66 -12.80
C CYS A 371 -7.74 -6.28 -13.03
N LYS A 372 -7.48 -5.30 -13.90
CA LYS A 372 -6.15 -4.73 -14.12
C LYS A 372 -5.59 -4.12 -12.85
N LEU A 373 -6.35 -3.31 -12.14
CA LEU A 373 -5.91 -2.69 -10.88
C LEU A 373 -5.53 -3.75 -9.84
N VAL A 374 -6.37 -4.78 -9.67
CA VAL A 374 -6.11 -5.89 -8.75
C VAL A 374 -4.83 -6.63 -9.13
N PHE A 375 -4.69 -7.03 -10.41
CA PHE A 375 -3.48 -7.70 -10.90
C PHE A 375 -2.22 -6.82 -10.78
N CYS A 376 -2.31 -5.54 -11.15
CA CYS A 376 -1.25 -4.56 -10.99
C CYS A 376 -0.80 -4.46 -9.54
N GLY A 377 -1.75 -4.39 -8.60
CA GLY A 377 -1.43 -4.34 -7.18
C GLY A 377 -0.56 -5.52 -6.73
N VAL A 378 -0.84 -6.73 -7.25
CA VAL A 378 -0.04 -7.93 -6.94
C VAL A 378 1.34 -7.88 -7.60
N ILE A 379 1.42 -7.60 -8.91
CA ILE A 379 2.68 -7.60 -9.64
C ILE A 379 3.59 -6.44 -9.20
N GLN A 380 3.05 -5.22 -9.09
CA GLN A 380 3.78 -4.02 -8.68
C GLN A 380 4.13 -4.04 -7.19
N GLY A 381 3.28 -4.66 -6.37
CA GLY A 381 3.54 -4.91 -4.96
C GLY A 381 4.65 -5.94 -4.69
N MET A 382 5.17 -6.63 -5.72
CA MET A 382 6.17 -7.70 -5.57
C MET A 382 7.40 -7.53 -6.48
N TRP A 383 8.49 -8.18 -6.04
CA TRP A 383 9.88 -8.10 -6.49
C TRP A 383 10.07 -7.93 -8.00
N THR A 384 10.49 -6.73 -8.43
CA THR A 384 10.78 -6.39 -9.84
C THR A 384 11.86 -7.29 -10.47
N HIS A 385 12.82 -7.76 -9.68
CA HIS A 385 13.93 -8.58 -10.17
C HIS A 385 13.60 -10.08 -10.32
N MET A 386 12.46 -10.56 -9.79
CA MET A 386 12.04 -11.96 -9.95
C MET A 386 10.94 -12.13 -11.01
N ARG A 387 10.51 -11.04 -11.66
CA ARG A 387 9.44 -11.06 -12.65
C ARG A 387 9.88 -11.81 -13.90
N ARG A 388 9.15 -12.88 -14.22
CA ARG A 388 9.21 -13.51 -15.53
C ARG A 388 8.27 -12.76 -16.46
N LEU A 389 8.85 -11.91 -17.30
CA LEU A 389 8.12 -11.14 -18.31
C LEU A 389 7.39 -12.09 -19.27
N PRO A 390 6.06 -11.95 -19.47
CA PRO A 390 5.41 -12.54 -20.61
C PRO A 390 5.92 -11.84 -21.88
N MET A 391 6.33 -12.61 -22.88
CA MET A 391 6.81 -12.04 -24.14
C MET A 391 5.67 -11.86 -25.13
N LEU A 392 5.57 -10.66 -25.68
CA LEU A 392 4.70 -10.38 -26.83
C LEU A 392 5.54 -10.52 -28.11
N ASN A 393 5.25 -11.52 -28.93
CA ASN A 393 5.87 -11.71 -30.25
C ASN A 393 4.80 -11.51 -31.36
N ALA A 394 5.24 -11.47 -32.62
CA ALA A 394 4.32 -11.37 -33.76
C ALA A 394 3.37 -12.58 -33.86
N GLU A 395 3.77 -13.72 -33.31
CA GLU A 395 3.00 -14.95 -33.26
C GLU A 395 1.88 -14.90 -32.21
N ASN A 396 1.94 -13.99 -31.23
CA ASN A 396 0.95 -13.78 -30.17
C ASN A 396 -0.19 -12.84 -30.56
N LEU A 397 -0.23 -12.36 -31.80
CA LEU A 397 -1.35 -11.57 -32.31
C LEU A 397 -2.63 -12.42 -32.33
N VAL A 398 -3.69 -11.87 -31.75
CA VAL A 398 -5.05 -12.41 -31.72
C VAL A 398 -5.78 -12.02 -33.00
N CYS A 399 -5.53 -10.82 -33.54
CA CYS A 399 -6.02 -10.46 -34.87
C CYS A 399 -5.07 -11.00 -35.94
N SER A 400 -5.55 -11.95 -36.76
CA SER A 400 -4.80 -12.48 -37.92
C SER A 400 -5.26 -11.94 -39.28
N SER A 401 -6.29 -11.08 -39.30
CA SER A 401 -6.85 -10.56 -40.54
C SER A 401 -5.97 -9.45 -41.12
N HIS A 402 -5.32 -9.73 -42.25
CA HIS A 402 -4.58 -8.73 -43.04
C HIS A 402 -5.48 -7.63 -43.63
N ALA A 403 -6.79 -7.86 -43.70
CA ALA A 403 -7.78 -6.88 -44.16
C ALA A 403 -8.31 -5.98 -43.03
N CYS A 404 -7.96 -6.25 -41.77
CA CYS A 404 -8.40 -5.43 -40.64
C CYS A 404 -7.60 -4.10 -40.63
N PRO A 405 -8.26 -2.94 -40.71
CA PRO A 405 -7.58 -1.63 -40.74
C PRO A 405 -6.70 -1.36 -39.50
N SER A 406 -7.06 -2.00 -38.38
CA SER A 406 -6.40 -1.83 -37.09
C SER A 406 -5.28 -2.86 -36.85
N HIS A 407 -5.11 -3.86 -37.74
CA HIS A 407 -4.10 -4.90 -37.59
C HIS A 407 -2.67 -4.33 -37.60
N GLY A 408 -1.80 -4.83 -36.72
CA GLY A 408 -0.40 -4.40 -36.60
C GLY A 408 -0.18 -2.97 -36.06
N ASN A 409 -1.23 -2.16 -35.93
CA ASN A 409 -1.13 -0.76 -35.51
C ASN A 409 -1.23 -0.56 -33.99
N MET A 410 -1.55 -1.60 -33.23
CA MET A 410 -1.79 -1.49 -31.77
C MET A 410 -0.61 -0.94 -31.00
N GLY A 411 0.63 -1.37 -31.31
CA GLY A 411 1.84 -0.83 -30.70
C GLY A 411 2.08 0.66 -31.02
N ALA A 412 1.64 1.12 -32.20
CA ALA A 412 1.72 2.54 -32.56
C ALA A 412 0.64 3.37 -31.85
N ILE A 413 -0.60 2.85 -31.76
CA ILE A 413 -1.71 3.46 -31.01
C ILE A 413 -1.32 3.61 -29.53
N TYR A 414 -0.79 2.54 -28.94
CA TYR A 414 -0.28 2.53 -27.57
C TYR A 414 0.80 3.60 -27.35
N ARG A 415 1.84 3.65 -28.19
CA ARG A 415 2.91 4.65 -28.09
C ARG A 415 2.41 6.08 -28.27
N ARG A 416 1.45 6.31 -29.17
CA ARG A 416 0.87 7.63 -29.44
C ARG A 416 0.05 8.14 -28.26
N GLN A 417 -0.70 7.27 -27.59
CA GLN A 417 -1.46 7.62 -26.38
C GLN A 417 -0.55 7.87 -25.18
N ARG A 418 0.62 7.21 -25.14
CA ARG A 418 1.62 7.37 -24.08
C ARG A 418 2.46 8.65 -24.19
N TYR A 419 2.56 9.26 -25.37
CA TYR A 419 3.31 10.51 -25.56
C TYR A 419 2.63 11.66 -24.80
N GLY A 420 3.15 11.96 -23.59
CA GLY A 420 2.79 13.15 -22.81
C GLY A 420 1.84 12.96 -21.62
N ARG A 421 1.30 11.75 -21.36
CA ARG A 421 0.30 11.54 -20.27
C ARG A 421 0.75 10.73 -19.06
N GLY A 422 1.92 10.10 -19.06
CA GLY A 422 2.29 9.18 -17.97
C GLY A 422 1.30 8.00 -17.87
N TRP A 423 1.51 7.11 -16.92
CA TRP A 423 0.60 5.99 -16.67
C TRP A 423 -0.60 6.49 -15.85
N ASP A 424 -1.76 6.68 -16.47
CA ASP A 424 -3.01 6.81 -15.70
C ASP A 424 -3.68 5.43 -15.66
N LEU A 425 -3.69 4.79 -14.48
CA LEU A 425 -4.42 3.53 -14.23
C LEU A 425 -5.94 3.70 -14.45
N ASN A 426 -6.40 4.95 -14.58
CA ASN A 426 -7.75 5.37 -14.95
C ASN A 426 -7.94 5.62 -16.46
N ASP A 427 -6.98 5.28 -17.32
CA ASP A 427 -7.19 5.18 -18.78
C ASP A 427 -8.07 3.94 -19.12
N GLY A 428 -9.15 3.77 -18.36
CA GLY A 428 -10.24 2.87 -18.65
C GLY A 428 -10.82 3.24 -20.01
N ASP A 429 -10.76 2.29 -20.93
CA ASP A 429 -11.52 2.22 -22.19
C ASP A 429 -11.30 3.32 -23.23
N GLY A 430 -10.80 4.52 -22.88
CA GLY A 430 -10.62 5.64 -23.79
C GLY A 430 -9.61 5.35 -24.90
N GLY A 431 -8.62 4.51 -24.60
CA GLY A 431 -7.64 4.05 -25.57
C GLY A 431 -8.15 2.99 -26.55
N ALA A 432 -9.17 2.22 -26.18
CA ALA A 432 -9.70 1.10 -26.96
C ALA A 432 -11.06 1.37 -27.60
N ALA A 433 -11.79 2.41 -27.16
CA ALA A 433 -13.13 2.75 -27.64
C ALA A 433 -13.21 3.02 -29.15
N HIS A 434 -12.11 3.45 -29.77
CA HIS A 434 -12.02 3.69 -31.21
C HIS A 434 -11.62 2.44 -32.03
N ILE A 435 -11.35 1.30 -31.36
CA ILE A 435 -10.96 0.05 -32.00
C ILE A 435 -12.21 -0.83 -32.13
N LEU A 436 -12.79 -0.85 -33.34
CA LEU A 436 -14.02 -1.62 -33.61
C LEU A 436 -13.80 -3.15 -33.62
N CYS A 437 -12.59 -3.60 -33.96
CA CYS A 437 -12.28 -5.03 -34.00
C CYS A 437 -11.94 -5.57 -32.60
N VAL A 438 -12.73 -6.53 -32.12
CA VAL A 438 -12.50 -7.18 -30.81
C VAL A 438 -11.15 -7.90 -30.72
N HIS A 439 -10.65 -8.47 -31.80
CA HIS A 439 -9.33 -9.11 -31.82
C HIS A 439 -8.22 -8.06 -31.65
N CYS A 440 -8.35 -6.90 -32.31
CA CYS A 440 -7.42 -5.79 -32.12
C CYS A 440 -7.51 -5.15 -30.73
N ARG A 441 -8.70 -5.11 -30.12
CA ARG A 441 -8.85 -4.68 -28.72
C ARG A 441 -8.12 -5.64 -27.78
N ALA A 442 -8.24 -6.95 -28.00
CA ALA A 442 -7.49 -7.95 -27.25
C ALA A 442 -5.96 -7.81 -27.45
N ASP A 443 -5.50 -7.55 -28.69
CA ASP A 443 -4.08 -7.24 -28.97
C ASP A 443 -3.59 -6.00 -28.20
N TYR A 444 -4.41 -4.96 -28.14
CA TYR A 444 -4.11 -3.76 -27.35
C TYR A 444 -4.04 -4.06 -25.85
N GLU A 445 -5.00 -4.84 -25.33
CA GLU A 445 -5.01 -5.23 -23.91
C GLU A 445 -3.81 -6.12 -23.56
N LEU A 446 -3.38 -7.02 -24.45
CA LEU A 446 -2.16 -7.81 -24.25
C LEU A 446 -0.91 -6.94 -24.15
N ILE A 447 -0.82 -5.89 -24.98
CA ILE A 447 0.26 -4.90 -24.88
C ILE A 447 0.21 -4.23 -23.50
N LEU A 448 -0.95 -3.79 -23.04
CA LEU A 448 -1.09 -3.22 -21.69
C LEU A 448 -0.67 -4.22 -20.62
N PHE A 449 -1.16 -5.46 -20.67
CA PHE A 449 -0.87 -6.52 -19.73
C PHE A 449 0.63 -6.81 -19.59
N VAL A 450 1.36 -6.92 -20.71
CA VAL A 450 2.82 -7.13 -20.68
C VAL A 450 3.54 -5.94 -20.07
N HIS A 451 3.11 -4.72 -20.36
CA HIS A 451 3.70 -3.52 -19.76
C HIS A 451 3.40 -3.36 -18.27
N LEU A 452 2.41 -4.06 -17.69
CA LEU A 452 2.20 -4.05 -16.23
C LEU A 452 3.39 -4.61 -15.45
N PHE A 453 4.30 -5.30 -16.14
CA PHE A 453 5.51 -5.87 -15.57
C PHE A 453 6.71 -4.89 -15.57
N ASP A 454 6.66 -3.80 -16.33
CA ASP A 454 7.68 -2.72 -16.40
C ASP A 454 7.58 -1.73 -15.21
#